data_AF-A0A5P1EEA0-F1
#
_entry.id   AF-A0A5P1EEA0-F1
#
_cell.length_a   1.000
_cell.length_b   1.000
_cell.length_c   1.000
_cell.angle_alpha   90.00
_cell.angle_beta   90.00
_cell.angle_gamma   90.00
#
_symmetry.space_group_name_H-M   'P 1'
#
loop_
_entity.id
_entity.type
_entity.pdbx_description
1 polymer ?
#
loop_
_entity_poly.entity_id
_entity_poly.type
_entity_poly.pdbx_seq_one_letter_code
_entity_poly.pdbx_strand_id
1 'polypeptide(L)'
;AKAVLFQPASEFLPMIDEVYKALVEGTKGTPGAKVENNKFCVSVHFRCVDEKRWSALADQVRSVLKEYPKLKLTQGRKVFEIRPTIKWDKGKALEFLLESLAFLAIMRHSGKSWMVLSKSGRTERNSNRLLIMYR
;
A
#
# COMPACT_ATOMS: atom_id res chain seq x y z
N ALA A 1 -17.26 11.30 -10.49
CA ALA A 1 -16.29 10.75 -11.45
C ALA A 1 -15.54 9.61 -10.78
N LYS A 2 -15.73 8.36 -11.24
CA LYS A 2 -15.01 7.18 -10.78
C LYS A 2 -13.67 7.08 -11.54
N ALA A 3 -12.58 7.19 -10.80
CA ALA A 3 -11.24 6.96 -11.32
C ALA A 3 -11.05 5.48 -11.68
N VAL A 4 -10.32 5.17 -12.76
CA VAL A 4 -9.69 3.85 -12.91
C VAL A 4 -8.52 3.80 -11.95
N LEU A 5 -8.83 3.40 -10.72
CA LEU A 5 -7.89 3.26 -9.63
C LEU A 5 -7.64 1.76 -9.44
N PHE A 6 -6.67 1.19 -10.16
CA PHE A 6 -6.30 -0.20 -9.91
C PHE A 6 -5.35 -0.28 -8.71
N GLN A 7 -5.94 -0.27 -7.52
CA GLN A 7 -5.24 -0.48 -6.25
C GLN A 7 -5.70 -1.82 -5.67
N PRO A 8 -5.15 -2.95 -6.15
CA PRO A 8 -5.52 -4.28 -5.66
C PRO A 8 -5.25 -4.42 -4.16
N ALA A 9 -4.35 -3.61 -3.59
CA ALA A 9 -4.07 -3.57 -2.17
C ALA A 9 -5.13 -2.86 -1.32
N SER A 10 -6.10 -2.15 -1.92
CA SER A 10 -7.12 -1.38 -1.19
C SER A 10 -8.02 -2.24 -0.31
N GLU A 11 -8.28 -3.48 -0.71
CA GLU A 11 -9.08 -4.42 0.09
C GLU A 11 -8.38 -4.80 1.41
N PHE A 12 -7.06 -4.60 1.51
CA PHE A 12 -6.27 -4.90 2.71
C PHE A 12 -6.15 -3.71 3.66
N LEU A 13 -6.65 -2.51 3.31
CA LEU A 13 -6.53 -1.33 4.16
C LEU A 13 -7.07 -1.54 5.58
N PRO A 14 -8.26 -2.15 5.79
CA PRO A 14 -8.76 -2.42 7.14
C PRO A 14 -7.84 -3.37 7.91
N MET A 15 -7.41 -4.47 7.28
CA MET A 15 -6.49 -5.45 7.87
C MET A 15 -5.13 -4.82 8.24
N ILE A 16 -4.59 -3.95 7.39
CA ILE A 16 -3.32 -3.25 7.64
C ILE A 16 -3.44 -2.30 8.83
N ASP A 17 -4.58 -1.60 8.97
CA ASP A 17 -4.84 -0.74 10.12
C ASP A 17 -4.98 -1.53 11.43
N GLU A 18 -5.66 -2.68 11.40
CA GLU A 18 -5.76 -3.61 12.53
C GLU A 18 -4.38 -4.11 12.97
N VAL A 19 -3.57 -4.61 12.02
CA VAL A 19 -2.22 -5.09 12.31
C VAL A 19 -1.31 -3.96 12.81
N TYR A 20 -1.44 -2.75 12.25
CA TYR A 20 -0.72 -1.59 12.76
C TYR A 20 -1.02 -1.34 14.24
N LYS A 21 -2.29 -1.31 14.63
CA LYS A 21 -2.71 -1.12 16.03
C LYS A 21 -2.19 -2.25 16.93
N ALA A 22 -2.33 -3.50 16.49
CA ALA A 22 -1.84 -4.66 17.24
C ALA A 22 -0.32 -4.63 17.45
N LEU A 23 0.45 -4.22 16.44
CA LEU A 23 1.90 -4.08 16.54
C LEU A 23 2.29 -2.90 17.42
N VAL A 24 1.59 -1.77 17.35
CA VAL A 24 1.81 -0.63 18.26
C VAL A 24 1.62 -1.08 19.71
N GLU A 25 0.54 -1.80 20.02
CA GLU A 25 0.28 -2.33 21.36
C GLU A 25 1.35 -3.35 21.78
N GLY A 26 1.60 -4.37 20.95
CA GLY A 26 2.51 -5.46 21.26
C GLY A 26 3.98 -5.03 21.41
N THR A 27 4.36 -3.89 20.85
CA THR A 27 5.73 -3.37 20.92
C THR A 27 5.95 -2.30 22.00
N LYS A 28 4.91 -1.86 22.73
CA LYS A 28 5.04 -0.86 23.81
C LYS A 28 6.09 -1.22 24.86
N GLY A 29 6.22 -2.51 25.16
CA GLY A 29 7.19 -3.01 26.14
C GLY A 29 8.64 -3.06 25.66
N THR A 30 8.93 -2.69 24.40
CA THR A 30 10.25 -2.78 23.79
C THR A 30 10.78 -1.37 23.46
N PRO A 31 11.55 -0.74 24.39
CA PRO A 31 12.11 0.58 24.17
C PRO A 31 12.95 0.64 22.87
N GLY A 32 12.76 1.72 22.11
CA GLY A 32 13.44 1.95 20.85
C GLY A 32 12.79 1.30 19.62
N ALA A 33 11.76 0.47 19.80
CA ALA A 33 10.96 -0.03 18.68
C ALA A 33 10.03 1.07 18.16
N LYS A 34 9.90 1.19 16.83
CA LYS A 34 8.99 2.17 16.20
C LYS A 34 8.16 1.49 15.13
N VAL A 35 6.84 1.65 15.22
CA VAL A 35 5.89 1.14 14.22
C VAL A 35 5.46 2.27 13.29
N GLU A 36 5.53 2.05 11.99
CA GLU A 36 5.18 3.02 10.94
C GLU A 36 4.14 2.42 9.99
N ASN A 37 3.16 3.23 9.58
CA ASN A 37 2.11 2.84 8.64
C ASN A 37 2.30 3.57 7.30
N ASN A 38 2.69 2.81 6.27
CA ASN A 38 2.89 3.27 4.90
C ASN A 38 1.76 2.77 4.00
N LYS A 39 0.52 3.10 4.37
CA LYS A 39 -0.77 2.83 3.68
C LYS A 39 -1.08 1.35 3.41
N PHE A 40 -0.22 0.64 2.67
CA PHE A 40 -0.33 -0.78 2.35
C PHE A 40 0.79 -1.62 2.98
N CYS A 41 1.62 -1.01 3.84
CA CYS A 41 2.73 -1.68 4.51
C CYS A 41 2.82 -1.18 5.94
N VAL A 42 3.04 -2.08 6.89
CA VAL A 42 3.43 -1.72 8.25
C VAL A 42 4.89 -2.06 8.44
N SER A 43 5.65 -1.16 9.04
CA SER A 43 7.08 -1.36 9.29
C SER A 43 7.36 -1.27 10.78
N VAL A 44 8.05 -2.26 11.33
CA VAL A 44 8.56 -2.26 12.72
C VAL A 44 10.06 -2.07 12.67
N HIS A 45 10.51 -0.86 12.98
CA HIS A 45 11.92 -0.50 13.04
C HIS A 45 12.49 -0.90 14.39
N PHE A 46 13.66 -1.54 14.38
CA PHE A 46 14.35 -2.01 15.58
C PHE A 46 15.80 -1.52 15.66
N ARG A 47 16.14 -0.49 14.89
CA ARG A 47 17.48 0.09 14.86
C ARG A 47 17.95 0.58 16.23
N CYS A 48 17.04 1.11 17.03
CA CYS A 48 17.31 1.69 18.35
C CYS A 48 16.94 0.74 19.51
N VAL A 49 16.62 -0.52 19.20
CA VAL A 49 16.33 -1.55 20.19
C VAL A 49 17.63 -2.23 20.60
N ASP A 50 17.79 -2.54 21.88
CA ASP A 50 18.90 -3.37 22.39
C ASP A 50 18.98 -4.70 21.60
N GLU A 51 20.17 -5.04 21.12
CA GLU A 51 20.40 -6.22 20.28
C GLU A 51 19.97 -7.53 20.95
N LYS A 52 20.07 -7.61 22.28
CA LYS A 52 19.62 -8.78 23.07
C LYS A 52 18.11 -9.00 22.98
N ARG A 53 17.35 -7.96 22.62
CA ARG A 53 15.88 -7.99 22.53
C ARG A 53 15.37 -8.16 21.09
N TRP A 54 16.25 -8.20 20.09
CA TRP A 54 15.84 -8.32 18.69
C TRP A 54 15.10 -9.62 18.41
N SER A 55 15.54 -10.73 18.98
CA SER A 55 14.87 -12.04 18.85
C SER A 55 13.47 -12.00 19.43
N ALA A 56 13.34 -11.51 20.67
CA ALA A 56 12.05 -11.37 21.35
C ALA A 56 11.08 -10.47 20.57
N LEU A 57 11.56 -9.34 20.04
CA LEU A 57 10.74 -8.47 19.18
C LEU A 57 10.30 -9.17 17.90
N ALA A 58 11.19 -9.94 17.25
CA ALA A 58 10.85 -10.71 16.07
C ALA A 58 9.76 -11.76 16.37
N ASP A 59 9.82 -12.41 17.53
CA ASP A 59 8.80 -13.37 17.97
C ASP A 59 7.46 -12.71 18.28
N GLN A 60 7.46 -11.52 18.89
CA GLN A 60 6.24 -10.72 19.09
C GLN A 60 5.59 -10.36 17.75
N VAL A 61 6.37 -9.84 16.80
CA VAL A 61 5.88 -9.50 15.45
C VAL A 61 5.34 -10.74 14.73
N ARG A 62 6.05 -11.87 14.78
CA ARG A 62 5.58 -13.14 14.22
C ARG A 62 4.29 -13.62 14.87
N SER A 63 4.17 -13.49 16.19
CA SER A 63 2.97 -13.90 16.91
C SER A 63 1.74 -13.13 16.47
N VAL A 64 1.85 -11.81 16.31
CA VAL A 64 0.75 -10.98 15.77
C VAL A 64 0.34 -11.47 14.39
N LEU A 65 1.32 -11.78 13.51
CA LEU A 65 1.03 -12.18 12.14
C LEU A 65 0.45 -13.59 11.95
N LYS A 66 0.48 -14.45 12.98
CA LYS A 66 -0.13 -15.80 12.90
C LYS A 66 -1.62 -15.76 12.54
N GLU A 67 -2.31 -14.71 12.96
CA GLU A 67 -3.74 -14.51 12.70
C GLU A 67 -4.03 -13.91 11.32
N TYR A 68 -2.99 -13.49 10.58
CA TYR A 68 -3.11 -12.76 9.30
C TYR A 68 -2.35 -13.47 8.16
N PRO A 69 -2.81 -14.66 7.70
CA PRO A 69 -2.09 -15.46 6.68
C PRO A 69 -2.01 -14.78 5.31
N LYS A 70 -2.83 -13.74 5.07
CA LYS A 70 -2.78 -12.93 3.85
C LYS A 70 -1.68 -11.86 3.89
N LEU A 71 -0.96 -11.72 5.00
CA LEU A 71 0.18 -10.83 5.13
C LEU A 71 1.48 -11.63 5.11
N LYS A 72 2.53 -11.00 4.58
CA LYS A 72 3.88 -11.54 4.53
C LYS A 72 4.80 -10.66 5.36
N LEU A 73 5.58 -11.30 6.21
CA LEU A 73 6.71 -10.69 6.92
C LEU A 73 7.97 -10.78 6.06
N THR A 74 8.62 -9.65 5.83
CA THR A 74 9.97 -9.58 5.24
C THR A 74 10.90 -8.82 6.16
N GLN A 75 12.18 -9.20 6.17
CA GLN A 75 13.20 -8.52 6.96
C GLN A 75 14.06 -7.64 6.06
N GLY A 76 14.08 -6.35 6.35
CA GLY A 76 15.01 -5.38 5.78
C GLY A 76 16.16 -5.07 6.73
N ARG A 77 16.92 -4.01 6.44
CA ARG A 77 18.04 -3.59 7.28
C ARG A 77 17.55 -2.94 8.57
N LYS A 78 17.55 -3.72 9.66
CA LYS A 78 17.06 -3.32 11.00
C LYS A 78 15.57 -2.89 11.00
N VAL A 79 14.77 -3.54 10.16
CA VAL A 79 13.32 -3.31 10.04
C VAL A 79 12.61 -4.62 9.66
N PHE A 80 11.43 -4.83 10.23
CA PHE A 80 10.46 -5.83 9.78
C PHE A 80 9.38 -5.16 8.97
N GLU A 81 9.11 -5.65 7.77
CA GLU A 81 8.09 -5.11 6.87
C GLU A 81 6.96 -6.12 6.72
N ILE A 82 5.73 -5.66 6.92
CA ILE A 82 4.52 -6.44 6.83
C ILE A 82 3.74 -5.94 5.62
N ARG A 83 3.52 -6.81 4.64
CA ARG A 83 2.91 -6.46 3.35
C ARG A 83 1.81 -7.45 2.97
N PRO A 84 0.71 -7.01 2.32
CA PRO A 84 -0.26 -7.92 1.73
C PRO A 84 0.37 -8.85 0.70
N THR A 85 -0.03 -10.11 0.73
CA THR A 85 0.34 -11.11 -0.27
C THR A 85 -0.55 -10.95 -1.50
N ILE A 86 -0.14 -10.06 -2.40
CA ILE A 86 -0.86 -9.79 -3.64
C ILE A 86 -0.06 -10.37 -4.80
N LYS A 87 -0.74 -11.07 -5.72
CA LYS A 87 -0.15 -11.52 -7.00
C LYS A 87 -0.07 -10.33 -7.98
N TRP A 88 0.67 -9.29 -7.60
CA TRP A 88 0.93 -8.11 -8.42
C TRP A 88 2.43 -7.88 -8.51
N ASP A 89 2.95 -8.02 -9.72
CA ASP A 89 4.36 -7.85 -10.04
C ASP A 89 4.56 -6.72 -11.06
N LYS A 90 5.82 -6.41 -11.35
CA LYS A 90 6.17 -5.33 -12.29
C LYS A 90 5.67 -5.62 -13.71
N GLY A 91 5.56 -6.89 -14.11
CA GLY A 91 5.05 -7.31 -15.41
C GLY A 91 3.55 -6.99 -15.53
N LYS A 92 2.75 -7.41 -14.54
CA LYS A 92 1.33 -7.09 -14.48
C LYS A 92 1.05 -5.59 -14.42
N ALA A 93 1.90 -4.83 -13.74
CA ALA A 93 1.81 -3.37 -13.73
C ALA A 93 2.03 -2.76 -15.12
N LEU A 94 3.01 -3.28 -15.87
CA LEU A 94 3.28 -2.85 -17.23
C LEU A 94 2.15 -3.24 -18.18
N GLU A 95 1.64 -4.48 -18.10
CA GLU A 95 0.48 -4.94 -18.88
C GLU A 95 -0.72 -4.02 -18.67
N PHE A 96 -1.07 -3.71 -17.41
CA PHE A 96 -2.15 -2.79 -17.10
C PHE A 96 -1.94 -1.38 -17.69
N LEU A 97 -0.71 -0.87 -17.65
CA LEU A 97 -0.39 0.43 -18.26
C LEU A 97 -0.55 0.39 -19.78
N LEU A 98 -0.07 -0.66 -20.44
CA LEU A 98 -0.19 -0.83 -21.89
C LEU A 98 -1.65 -0.97 -22.33
N GLU A 99 -2.45 -1.78 -21.64
CA GLU A 99 -3.88 -1.93 -21.88
C GLU A 99 -4.62 -0.59 -21.73
N SER A 100 -4.30 0.16 -20.67
CA SER A 100 -4.87 1.49 -20.42
C SER A 100 -4.54 2.48 -21.56
N LEU A 101 -3.30 2.48 -22.04
CA LEU A 101 -2.85 3.34 -23.15
C LEU A 101 -3.46 2.93 -24.49
N ALA A 102 -3.52 1.63 -24.78
CA ALA A 102 -4.14 1.10 -25.99
C ALA A 102 -5.63 1.45 -26.05
N PHE A 103 -6.34 1.31 -24.93
CA PHE A 103 -7.74 1.72 -24.83
C PHE A 103 -7.93 3.21 -25.10
N LEU A 104 -7.07 4.07 -24.53
CA LEU A 104 -7.10 5.51 -24.79
C LEU A 104 -6.92 5.84 -26.28
N ALA A 105 -5.99 5.16 -26.95
CA ALA A 105 -5.72 5.37 -28.38
C ALA A 105 -6.91 4.98 -29.26
N ILE A 106 -7.53 3.82 -29.00
CA ILE A 106 -8.73 3.34 -29.71
C ILE A 106 -9.88 4.35 -29.55
N MET A 107 -10.10 4.83 -28.32
CA MET A 107 -11.16 5.80 -28.04
C MET A 107 -10.94 7.13 -28.77
N ARG A 108 -9.68 7.61 -28.88
CA ARG A 108 -9.33 8.81 -29.66
C ARG A 108 -9.65 8.67 -31.15
N HIS A 109 -9.34 7.52 -31.74
CA HIS A 109 -9.63 7.27 -33.15
C HIS A 109 -11.12 7.16 -33.47
N SER A 110 -11.93 6.71 -32.50
CA SER A 110 -13.39 6.57 -32.66
C SER A 110 -14.18 7.88 -32.64
N GLY A 111 -13.52 9.05 -32.55
CA GLY A 111 -14.19 10.36 -32.54
C GLY A 111 -15.01 10.65 -31.27
N LYS A 112 -14.96 9.78 -30.26
CA LYS A 112 -15.67 9.95 -28.99
C LYS A 112 -14.91 10.97 -28.12
N SER A 113 -15.40 12.21 -28.10
CA SER A 113 -14.84 13.30 -27.29
C SER A 113 -15.13 13.10 -25.80
N TRP A 114 -14.13 13.37 -24.95
CA TRP A 114 -14.25 13.32 -23.49
C TRP A 114 -14.25 14.74 -22.93
N MET A 115 -15.24 15.07 -22.09
CA MET A 115 -15.26 16.31 -21.32
C MET A 115 -14.58 16.09 -19.95
N VAL A 116 -13.44 16.74 -19.73
CA VAL A 116 -12.77 16.80 -18.43
C VAL A 116 -13.47 17.86 -17.58
N LEU A 117 -14.43 17.47 -16.75
CA LEU A 117 -15.06 18.38 -15.79
C LEU A 117 -14.31 18.35 -14.46
N SER A 118 -13.53 19.41 -14.21
CA SER A 118 -13.01 19.74 -12.89
C SER A 118 -14.18 20.27 -12.03
N LYS A 119 -14.57 19.52 -10.98
CA LYS A 119 -15.43 20.06 -9.93
C LYS A 119 -14.60 20.30 -8.67
N SER A 120 -14.05 21.49 -8.56
CA SER A 120 -14.11 22.31 -7.33
C SER A 120 -13.48 23.67 -7.62
N GLY A 121 -14.24 24.76 -7.45
CA GLY A 121 -13.75 26.13 -7.51
C GLY A 121 -12.80 26.48 -6.37
N ARG A 122 -11.60 25.88 -6.36
CA ARG A 122 -10.46 26.34 -5.59
C ARG A 122 -9.18 25.92 -6.29
N THR A 123 -8.46 26.93 -6.77
CA THR A 123 -7.15 26.83 -7.40
C THR A 123 -6.13 26.35 -6.37
N GLU A 124 -5.65 25.12 -6.49
CA GLU A 124 -4.36 24.77 -5.91
C GLU A 124 -3.63 23.75 -6.79
N ARG A 125 -2.40 24.12 -7.13
CA ARG A 125 -1.46 23.38 -7.98
C ARG A 125 -1.18 22.02 -7.35
N ASN A 126 -1.72 20.94 -7.91
CA ASN A 126 -1.08 19.64 -7.73
C ASN A 126 -1.16 18.82 -9.02
N SER A 127 -0.07 18.92 -9.79
CA SER A 127 0.20 18.18 -11.01
C SER A 127 0.41 16.71 -10.65
N ASN A 128 -0.60 15.84 -10.86
CA ASN A 128 -0.48 14.39 -11.14
C ASN A 128 -1.83 13.65 -11.04
N ARG A 129 -2.89 14.15 -11.68
CA ARG A 129 -4.17 13.41 -11.73
C ARG A 129 -4.71 13.32 -13.15
N LEU A 130 -4.48 12.17 -13.78
CA LEU A 130 -5.21 11.73 -14.97
C LEU A 130 -6.36 10.82 -14.49
N LEU A 131 -7.61 11.22 -14.78
CA LEU A 131 -8.82 10.44 -14.47
C LEU A 131 -9.42 9.91 -15.77
N ILE A 132 -9.61 8.61 -15.86
CA ILE A 132 -10.37 7.93 -16.94
C ILE A 132 -11.54 7.21 -16.27
N MET A 133 -12.73 7.24 -16.89
CA MET A 133 -13.94 6.58 -16.39
C MET A 133 -14.36 5.45 -17.34
N TYR A 134 -14.87 4.34 -16.80
CA TYR A 134 -15.59 3.31 -17.58
C TYR A 134 -17.07 3.33 -17.19
N ARG A 135 -17.93 3.07 -18.18
CA ARG A 135 -19.38 2.89 -17.99
C ARG A 135 -19.67 1.48 -17.47
#